data_AF-A0A7W8GFD5-F1
#
_entry.id   AF-A0A7W8GFD5-F1
#
_cell.length_a   1.000
_cell.length_b   1.000
_cell.length_c   1.000
_cell.angle_alpha   90.00
_cell.angle_beta   90.00
_cell.angle_gamma   90.00
#
_symmetry.space_group_name_H-M   'P 1'
#
loop_
_entity.id
_entity.type
_entity.pdbx_description
1 polymer ?
#
loop_
_entity_poly.entity_id
_entity_poly.type
_entity_poly.pdbx_seq_one_letter_code
_entity_poly.pdbx_strand_id
1 'polypeptide(L)'
;MNETRRTPAPGTQSQRTQSRRTRRQHGLTLVELLVTLALAVVVITVAAQLFAGSSRLVESDTGRVMALQNGQTALDLLVNDARQAGENMTVTGPNLEVSGIEFGSLAPGRGYLTIRRNIPAEVQVQRLPVCGRPANRAEIQVAGPERGKGKDPTPACAASDVNAERWDGYFAEQSGAAQRGLLYCEECSAASSREIHSVVVESVEPPTEETVKGRKYKQVAVRLRAAADARFTPKDTTMLMLIDERRYFLDAQGTLRLALAGQTDAEAQAVAYDIQAFTVTATLVDPAQTVSSMSLTGPWTRIEQLELTLKAGSGGQGRQNVRTFTARVFPRNVESSRGN
;
A
#
# COMPACT_ATOMS: atom_id res chain seq x y z
N MET A 1 -26.22 -27.82 0.62
CA MET A 1 -27.66 -27.62 0.88
C MET A 1 -28.40 -27.84 -0.42
N ASN A 2 -29.15 -28.94 -0.45
CA ASN A 2 -29.98 -29.37 -1.59
C ASN A 2 -31.32 -28.64 -1.52
N GLU A 3 -31.66 -27.87 -2.54
CA GLU A 3 -33.02 -27.35 -2.71
C GLU A 3 -33.58 -27.73 -4.10
N THR A 4 -34.19 -28.91 -4.09
CA THR A 4 -35.49 -29.26 -4.70
C THR A 4 -36.03 -28.34 -5.82
N ARG A 5 -35.72 -28.70 -7.07
CA ARG A 5 -36.50 -28.28 -8.25
C ARG A 5 -37.88 -28.94 -8.21
N ARG A 6 -38.94 -28.12 -8.19
CA ARG A 6 -40.32 -28.56 -8.45
C ARG A 6 -40.60 -28.56 -9.96
N THR A 7 -41.03 -29.71 -10.45
CA THR A 7 -41.53 -29.96 -11.82
C THR A 7 -42.96 -29.42 -11.97
N PRO A 8 -43.30 -28.68 -13.04
CA PRO A 8 -44.69 -28.37 -13.37
C PRO A 8 -45.35 -29.51 -14.18
N ALA A 9 -46.63 -29.73 -13.91
CA ALA A 9 -47.48 -30.79 -14.43
C ALA A 9 -47.89 -30.60 -15.91
N PRO A 10 -48.28 -31.68 -16.62
CA PRO A 10 -48.73 -31.62 -18.00
C PRO A 10 -50.21 -31.20 -18.07
N GLY A 11 -50.46 -29.98 -18.55
CA GLY A 11 -51.79 -29.43 -18.79
C GLY A 11 -52.33 -29.83 -20.17
N THR A 12 -53.40 -30.62 -20.14
CA THR A 12 -54.29 -31.12 -21.18
C THR A 12 -54.55 -30.15 -22.35
N GLN A 13 -54.12 -30.53 -23.54
CA GLN A 13 -54.46 -29.82 -24.79
C GLN A 13 -55.88 -30.18 -25.24
N SER A 14 -56.80 -29.23 -25.08
CA SER A 14 -58.13 -29.27 -25.68
C SER A 14 -58.02 -29.05 -27.19
N GLN A 15 -58.19 -30.13 -27.96
CA GLN A 15 -58.30 -30.09 -29.41
C GLN A 15 -59.60 -29.38 -29.82
N ARG A 16 -59.49 -28.09 -30.17
CA ARG A 16 -60.55 -27.39 -30.90
C ARG A 16 -60.41 -27.66 -32.39
N THR A 17 -61.45 -28.25 -32.93
CA THR A 17 -61.78 -28.46 -34.34
C THR A 17 -61.42 -27.25 -35.21
N GLN A 18 -60.42 -27.43 -36.07
CA GLN A 18 -60.02 -26.46 -37.07
C GLN A 18 -61.03 -26.46 -38.24
N SER A 19 -61.89 -25.45 -38.25
CA SER A 19 -62.65 -25.05 -39.43
C SER A 19 -61.67 -24.67 -40.56
N ARG A 20 -61.56 -25.53 -41.59
CA ARG A 20 -60.86 -25.23 -42.84
C ARG A 20 -61.62 -24.13 -43.59
N ARG A 21 -61.29 -22.87 -43.32
CA ARG A 21 -61.57 -21.77 -44.23
C ARG A 21 -60.67 -21.91 -45.45
N THR A 22 -61.27 -22.09 -46.62
CA THR A 22 -60.64 -21.98 -47.93
C THR A 22 -59.95 -20.63 -48.06
N ARG A 23 -58.61 -20.61 -47.93
CA ARG A 23 -57.77 -19.43 -48.15
C ARG A 23 -57.84 -19.07 -49.63
N ARG A 24 -58.46 -17.92 -49.92
CA ARG A 24 -58.23 -17.21 -51.18
C ARG A 24 -56.74 -16.84 -51.25
N GLN A 25 -56.01 -17.45 -52.16
CA GLN A 25 -54.61 -17.14 -52.43
C GLN A 25 -54.58 -15.89 -53.30
N HIS A 26 -54.59 -14.71 -52.67
CA HIS A 26 -54.16 -13.49 -53.34
C HIS A 26 -52.64 -13.53 -53.41
N GLY A 27 -52.09 -13.65 -54.63
CA GLY A 27 -50.66 -13.55 -54.86
C GLY A 27 -50.18 -12.15 -54.49
N LEU A 28 -49.19 -12.07 -53.60
CA LEU A 28 -48.49 -10.83 -53.27
C LEU A 28 -47.94 -10.22 -54.55
N THR A 29 -48.27 -8.96 -54.80
CA THR A 29 -47.70 -8.24 -55.94
C THR A 29 -46.23 -7.94 -55.66
N LEU A 30 -45.38 -7.96 -56.68
CA LEU A 30 -43.93 -7.72 -56.54
C LEU A 30 -43.63 -6.37 -55.85
N VAL A 31 -44.48 -5.37 -56.09
CA VAL A 31 -44.39 -4.03 -55.47
C VAL A 31 -44.62 -4.09 -53.96
N GLU A 32 -45.58 -4.89 -53.48
CA GLU A 32 -45.89 -5.04 -52.06
C GLU A 32 -44.73 -5.70 -51.29
N LEU A 33 -44.01 -6.63 -51.93
CA LEU A 33 -42.83 -7.26 -51.36
C LEU A 33 -41.64 -6.28 -51.26
N LEU A 34 -41.44 -5.42 -52.26
CA LEU A 34 -40.39 -4.40 -52.22
C LEU A 34 -40.66 -3.34 -51.15
N VAL A 35 -41.90 -2.88 -51.02
CA VAL A 35 -42.27 -1.87 -50.00
C VAL A 35 -42.14 -2.45 -48.59
N THR A 36 -42.59 -3.68 -48.36
CA THR A 36 -42.47 -4.33 -47.04
C THR A 36 -41.02 -4.55 -46.64
N LEU A 37 -40.15 -4.95 -47.57
CA LEU A 37 -38.72 -5.10 -47.30
C LEU A 37 -38.05 -3.75 -47.01
N ALA A 38 -38.38 -2.69 -47.75
CA ALA A 38 -37.88 -1.34 -47.48
C ALA A 38 -38.28 -0.85 -46.08
N LEU A 39 -39.54 -1.06 -45.67
CA LEU A 39 -40.00 -0.71 -44.32
C LEU A 39 -39.33 -1.54 -43.24
N ALA A 40 -39.13 -2.84 -43.46
CA ALA A 40 -38.44 -3.72 -42.52
C ALA A 40 -36.99 -3.25 -42.26
N VAL A 41 -36.26 -2.84 -43.30
CA VAL A 41 -34.89 -2.31 -43.16
C VAL A 41 -34.86 -1.02 -42.33
N VAL A 42 -35.82 -0.12 -42.53
CA VAL A 42 -35.93 1.12 -41.73
C VAL A 42 -36.15 0.78 -40.26
N VAL A 43 -37.08 -0.13 -39.94
CA VAL A 43 -37.38 -0.53 -38.57
C VAL A 43 -36.18 -1.20 -37.90
N ILE A 44 -35.49 -2.10 -38.60
CA ILE A 44 -34.27 -2.76 -38.09
C ILE A 44 -33.17 -1.74 -37.82
N THR A 45 -33.00 -0.74 -38.70
CA THR A 45 -31.98 0.30 -38.53
C THR A 45 -32.25 1.14 -37.29
N VAL A 46 -33.49 1.56 -37.06
CA VAL A 46 -33.88 2.30 -35.84
C VAL A 46 -33.67 1.46 -34.59
N ALA A 47 -34.09 0.19 -34.61
CA ALA A 47 -33.89 -0.72 -33.48
C ALA A 47 -32.40 -0.94 -33.18
N ALA A 48 -31.57 -1.11 -34.20
CA ALA A 48 -30.11 -1.26 -34.05
C ALA A 48 -29.46 0.00 -33.45
N GLN A 49 -29.90 1.20 -33.86
CA GLN A 49 -29.42 2.45 -33.28
C GLN A 49 -29.82 2.58 -31.81
N LEU A 50 -31.05 2.22 -31.44
CA LEU A 50 -31.51 2.23 -30.05
C LEU A 50 -30.73 1.25 -29.19
N PHE A 51 -30.49 0.03 -29.70
CA PHE A 51 -29.69 -0.96 -28.99
C PHE A 51 -28.25 -0.50 -28.79
N ALA A 52 -27.61 0.04 -29.83
CA ALA A 52 -26.26 0.60 -29.74
C ALA A 52 -26.19 1.75 -28.73
N GLY A 53 -27.19 2.64 -28.70
CA GLY A 53 -27.29 3.71 -27.71
C GLY A 53 -27.43 3.19 -26.27
N SER A 54 -28.29 2.19 -26.08
CA SER A 54 -28.52 1.56 -24.77
C SER A 54 -27.26 0.86 -24.25
N SER A 55 -26.55 0.09 -25.08
CA SER A 55 -25.31 -0.58 -24.67
C SER A 55 -24.23 0.42 -24.25
N ARG A 56 -24.08 1.53 -24.98
CA ARG A 56 -23.11 2.60 -24.62
C ARG A 56 -23.46 3.27 -23.29
N LEU A 57 -24.75 3.51 -23.04
CA LEU A 57 -25.20 4.08 -21.78
C LEU A 57 -24.91 3.14 -20.61
N VAL A 58 -25.22 1.85 -20.76
CA VAL A 58 -24.95 0.83 -19.74
C VAL A 58 -23.46 0.71 -19.46
N GLU A 59 -22.62 0.70 -20.49
CA GLU A 59 -21.15 0.65 -20.34
C GLU A 59 -20.62 1.89 -19.63
N SER A 60 -21.09 3.09 -20.01
CA SER A 60 -20.73 4.35 -19.35
C SER A 60 -21.14 4.36 -17.88
N ASP A 61 -22.36 3.94 -17.56
CA ASP A 61 -22.83 3.90 -16.18
C ASP A 61 -22.10 2.85 -15.35
N THR A 62 -21.81 1.68 -15.93
CA THR A 62 -21.00 0.65 -15.28
C THR A 62 -19.59 1.19 -14.99
N GLY A 63 -18.95 1.85 -15.97
CA GLY A 63 -17.64 2.48 -15.78
C GLY A 63 -17.65 3.55 -14.69
N ARG A 64 -18.70 4.38 -14.61
CA ARG A 64 -18.87 5.40 -13.56
C ARG A 64 -19.05 4.79 -12.18
N VAL A 65 -19.82 3.70 -12.06
CA VAL A 65 -20.03 2.99 -10.79
C VAL A 65 -18.73 2.34 -10.33
N MET A 66 -18.00 1.68 -11.23
CA MET A 66 -16.70 1.08 -10.91
C MET A 66 -15.69 2.14 -10.46
N ALA A 67 -15.56 3.26 -11.17
CA ALA A 67 -14.66 4.35 -10.78
C ALA A 67 -15.02 4.95 -9.40
N LEU A 68 -16.32 5.06 -9.10
CA LEU A 68 -16.80 5.53 -7.80
C LEU A 68 -16.44 4.56 -6.67
N GLN A 69 -16.71 3.26 -6.87
CA GLN A 69 -16.40 2.23 -5.89
C GLN A 69 -14.88 2.13 -5.64
N ASN A 70 -14.09 2.06 -6.71
CA ASN A 70 -12.63 1.98 -6.63
C ASN A 70 -12.03 3.20 -5.93
N GLY A 71 -12.46 4.42 -6.32
CA GLY A 71 -11.97 5.65 -5.73
C GLY A 71 -12.31 5.80 -4.25
N GLN A 72 -13.57 5.47 -3.87
CA GLN A 72 -14.01 5.54 -2.49
C GLN A 72 -13.33 4.49 -1.61
N THR A 73 -13.28 3.22 -2.04
CA THR A 73 -12.63 2.15 -1.28
C THR A 73 -11.14 2.44 -1.07
N ALA A 74 -10.43 2.94 -2.09
CA ALA A 74 -9.04 3.33 -1.95
C ALA A 74 -8.85 4.49 -0.97
N LEU A 75 -9.71 5.52 -1.03
CA LEU A 75 -9.66 6.63 -0.10
C LEU A 75 -9.91 6.19 1.34
N ASP A 76 -10.87 5.29 1.57
CA ASP A 76 -11.20 4.78 2.90
C ASP A 76 -10.03 3.97 3.49
N LEU A 77 -9.33 3.17 2.68
CA LEU A 77 -8.10 2.47 3.09
C LEU A 77 -6.99 3.46 3.47
N LEU A 78 -6.72 4.46 2.62
CA LEU A 78 -5.73 5.50 2.88
C LEU A 78 -6.04 6.26 4.18
N VAL A 79 -7.31 6.61 4.40
CA VAL A 79 -7.76 7.34 5.60
C VAL A 79 -7.57 6.49 6.86
N ASN A 80 -7.93 5.21 6.81
CA ASN A 80 -7.77 4.32 7.95
C ASN A 80 -6.30 4.18 8.35
N ASP A 81 -5.42 3.95 7.37
CA ASP A 81 -3.99 3.79 7.63
C ASP A 81 -3.36 5.12 8.08
N ALA A 82 -3.73 6.25 7.46
CA ALA A 82 -3.21 7.57 7.84
C ALA A 82 -3.59 7.96 9.28
N ARG A 83 -4.74 7.48 9.81
CA ARG A 83 -5.11 7.68 11.23
C ARG A 83 -4.20 6.92 12.18
N GLN A 84 -3.64 5.79 11.75
CA GLN A 84 -2.75 4.91 12.52
C GLN A 84 -1.28 5.29 12.35
N ALA A 85 -0.98 6.31 11.55
CA ALA A 85 0.38 6.77 11.39
C ALA A 85 0.99 7.23 12.74
N GLY A 86 2.26 6.89 12.94
CA GLY A 86 2.99 7.14 14.17
C GLY A 86 2.60 6.25 15.34
N GLU A 87 1.71 5.27 15.16
CA GLU A 87 1.23 4.43 16.26
C GLU A 87 2.38 3.62 16.86
N ASN A 88 2.47 3.68 18.20
CA ASN A 88 3.53 3.04 18.99
C ASN A 88 4.96 3.43 18.58
N MET A 89 5.16 4.49 17.79
CA MET A 89 6.48 5.04 17.47
C MET A 89 7.00 5.88 18.64
N THR A 90 7.01 5.30 19.84
CA THR A 90 7.73 5.86 20.97
C THR A 90 9.19 5.52 20.77
N VAL A 91 9.88 6.33 19.97
CA VAL A 91 11.32 6.29 20.00
C VAL A 91 11.76 6.95 21.29
N THR A 92 11.69 6.22 22.42
CA THR A 92 12.25 6.57 23.73
C THR A 92 13.61 7.21 23.55
N GLY A 93 13.61 8.53 23.68
CA GLY A 93 14.65 9.45 23.28
C GLY A 93 13.97 10.80 23.10
N PRO A 94 14.30 11.83 23.90
CA PRO A 94 13.53 13.08 23.98
C PRO A 94 13.44 13.90 22.68
N ASN A 95 13.98 13.43 21.55
CA ASN A 95 14.11 14.21 20.32
C ASN A 95 14.18 13.38 19.03
N LEU A 96 13.76 12.11 19.01
CA LEU A 96 13.76 11.39 17.73
C LEU A 96 12.45 11.62 16.96
N GLU A 97 12.44 12.70 16.19
CA GLU A 97 11.36 13.06 15.27
C GLU A 97 11.41 12.18 14.01
N VAL A 98 11.08 10.89 14.17
CA VAL A 98 10.70 10.08 13.01
C VAL A 98 9.27 10.45 12.64
N SER A 99 9.08 10.91 11.41
CA SER A 99 7.75 11.15 10.90
C SER A 99 7.02 9.83 10.66
N GLY A 100 5.83 9.71 11.26
CA GLY A 100 4.89 8.63 10.97
C GLY A 100 4.37 8.67 9.53
N ILE A 101 4.59 9.78 8.80
CA ILE A 101 4.18 9.94 7.41
C ILE A 101 5.26 10.60 6.55
N GLU A 102 5.41 10.11 5.34
CA GLU A 102 6.19 10.77 4.30
C GLU A 102 5.35 10.84 3.03
N PHE A 103 5.37 11.96 2.33
CA PHE A 103 4.64 12.11 1.08
C PHE A 103 5.32 13.12 0.17
N GLY A 104 5.00 13.02 -1.11
CA GLY A 104 5.52 13.90 -2.14
C GLY A 104 4.95 13.56 -3.51
N SER A 105 5.66 14.02 -4.54
CA SER A 105 5.28 13.85 -5.94
C SER A 105 6.38 13.08 -6.69
N LEU A 106 6.00 11.99 -7.36
CA LEU A 106 6.86 11.23 -8.27
C LEU A 106 6.87 11.85 -9.67
N ALA A 107 5.77 12.48 -10.09
CA ALA A 107 5.61 13.31 -11.28
C ALA A 107 4.28 14.10 -11.19
N PRO A 108 3.99 15.04 -12.10
CA PRO A 108 2.72 15.77 -12.07
C PRO A 108 1.50 14.82 -11.99
N GLY A 109 0.71 14.96 -10.92
CA GLY A 109 -0.45 14.12 -10.64
C GLY A 109 -0.15 12.77 -9.98
N ARG A 110 1.10 12.32 -9.93
CA ARG A 110 1.51 11.03 -9.34
C ARG A 110 2.15 11.22 -7.98
N GLY A 111 1.33 11.30 -6.94
CA GLY A 111 1.81 11.36 -5.56
C GLY A 111 2.19 9.99 -4.98
N TYR A 112 2.84 10.05 -3.82
CA TYR A 112 3.01 8.90 -2.93
C TYR A 112 2.72 9.30 -1.49
N LEU A 113 2.34 8.32 -0.69
CA LEU A 113 2.12 8.41 0.76
C LEU A 113 2.71 7.16 1.42
N THR A 114 3.72 7.35 2.24
CA THR A 114 4.30 6.33 3.09
C THR A 114 3.83 6.56 4.52
N ILE A 115 3.19 5.56 5.11
CA ILE A 115 2.71 5.55 6.48
C ILE A 115 3.57 4.57 7.27
N ARG A 116 3.97 4.99 8.47
CA ARG A 116 4.81 4.21 9.38
C ARG A 116 4.16 4.09 10.73
N ARG A 117 4.29 2.92 11.31
CA ARG A 117 3.96 2.64 12.71
C ARG A 117 4.97 1.64 13.25
N ASN A 118 5.09 1.58 14.56
CA ASN A 118 5.88 0.55 15.19
C ASN A 118 5.13 -0.79 15.11
N ILE A 119 5.89 -1.89 15.11
CA ILE A 119 5.30 -3.22 15.20
C ILE A 119 4.64 -3.35 16.58
N PRO A 120 3.40 -3.90 16.69
CA PRO A 120 2.67 -3.98 17.95
C PRO A 120 3.51 -4.52 19.11
N ALA A 121 3.36 -3.88 20.28
CA ALA A 121 4.16 -4.18 21.47
C ALA A 121 3.98 -5.60 22.00
N GLU A 122 2.93 -6.32 21.59
CA GLU A 122 2.76 -7.76 21.85
C GLU A 122 3.94 -8.58 21.31
N VAL A 123 4.54 -8.14 20.19
CA VAL A 123 5.75 -8.74 19.60
C VAL A 123 7.03 -8.21 20.29
N GLN A 124 6.93 -7.18 21.15
CA GLN A 124 8.04 -6.49 21.82
C GLN A 124 9.31 -6.46 20.96
N VAL A 125 9.18 -6.01 19.71
CA VAL A 125 10.31 -5.92 18.79
C VAL A 125 11.19 -4.78 19.27
N GLN A 126 12.11 -5.11 20.17
CA GLN A 126 13.04 -4.17 20.75
C GLN A 126 14.07 -3.78 19.69
N ARG A 127 14.67 -2.61 19.91
CA ARG A 127 15.76 -2.09 19.10
C ARG A 127 16.95 -3.04 19.20
N LEU A 128 17.64 -3.21 18.08
CA LEU A 128 18.89 -3.94 18.01
C LEU A 128 20.04 -2.96 17.93
N PRO A 129 21.03 -3.01 18.83
CA PRO A 129 22.24 -2.20 18.68
C PRO A 129 23.02 -2.65 17.45
N VAL A 130 23.71 -1.73 16.80
CA VAL A 130 24.68 -2.08 15.76
C VAL A 130 26.01 -2.41 16.44
N CYS A 131 26.42 -3.68 16.34
CA CYS A 131 27.56 -4.25 17.05
C CYS A 131 28.80 -4.42 16.20
N GLY A 132 28.62 -4.44 14.88
CA GLY A 132 29.69 -4.58 13.93
C GLY A 132 29.20 -4.36 12.53
N ARG A 133 30.13 -4.03 11.63
CA ARG A 133 29.83 -4.00 10.20
C ARG A 133 30.93 -4.75 9.44
N PRO A 134 30.65 -5.97 8.95
CA PRO A 134 31.60 -6.66 8.08
C PRO A 134 31.88 -5.82 6.83
N ALA A 135 32.96 -6.18 6.10
CA ALA A 135 33.34 -5.47 4.87
C ALA A 135 32.19 -5.37 3.86
N ASN A 136 31.31 -6.36 3.85
CA ASN A 136 30.04 -6.31 3.14
C ASN A 136 29.02 -5.46 3.90
N ARG A 137 28.82 -4.21 3.47
CA ARG A 137 27.92 -3.24 4.11
C ARG A 137 26.42 -3.62 4.02
N ALA A 138 26.08 -4.68 3.29
CA ALA A 138 24.73 -5.24 3.26
C ALA A 138 24.45 -6.18 4.44
N GLU A 139 25.39 -6.34 5.37
CA GLU A 139 25.21 -7.10 6.60
C GLU A 139 25.54 -6.20 7.79
N ILE A 140 24.67 -6.22 8.81
CA ILE A 140 24.88 -5.51 10.06
C ILE A 140 24.87 -6.54 11.17
N GLN A 141 25.94 -6.56 11.96
CA GLN A 141 25.96 -7.40 13.15
C GLN A 141 25.18 -6.69 14.27
N VAL A 142 24.25 -7.41 14.87
CA VAL A 142 23.30 -6.90 15.88
C VAL A 142 23.49 -7.52 17.27
N ALA A 143 24.29 -8.58 17.37
CA ALA A 143 24.67 -9.20 18.63
C ALA A 143 26.12 -9.74 18.57
N GLY A 144 26.77 -9.79 19.73
CA GLY A 144 28.13 -10.31 19.88
C GLY A 144 29.24 -9.33 19.45
N PRO A 145 30.52 -9.76 19.54
CA PRO A 145 31.68 -8.92 19.22
C PRO A 145 31.83 -8.70 17.72
N GLU A 146 32.36 -7.55 17.29
CA GLU A 146 32.62 -7.29 15.86
C GLU A 146 33.51 -8.38 15.24
N ARG A 147 32.99 -9.05 14.20
CA ARG A 147 33.62 -10.20 13.56
C ARG A 147 35.09 -9.95 13.18
N GLY A 148 35.99 -10.78 13.70
CA GLY A 148 37.42 -10.74 13.37
C GLY A 148 38.22 -9.60 14.01
N LYS A 149 37.64 -8.82 14.94
CA LYS A 149 38.36 -7.76 15.67
C LYS A 149 38.94 -8.21 17.01
N GLY A 150 38.50 -9.35 17.55
CA GLY A 150 39.00 -9.89 18.82
C GLY A 150 38.76 -8.99 20.04
N LYS A 151 37.82 -8.05 19.93
CA LYS A 151 37.40 -7.15 21.03
C LYS A 151 36.15 -7.71 21.69
N ASP A 152 36.03 -7.53 22.99
CA ASP A 152 34.81 -7.88 23.72
C ASP A 152 33.65 -6.98 23.22
N PRO A 153 32.41 -7.49 23.14
CA PRO A 153 31.26 -6.68 22.72
C PRO A 153 30.96 -5.60 23.75
N THR A 154 30.30 -4.53 23.31
CA THR A 154 29.73 -3.55 24.24
C THR A 154 28.58 -4.20 25.04
N PRO A 155 28.21 -3.66 26.22
CA PRO A 155 27.14 -4.24 27.02
C PRO A 155 25.81 -4.39 26.27
N ALA A 156 25.47 -3.42 25.40
CA ALA A 156 24.28 -3.50 24.56
C ALA A 156 24.33 -4.70 23.60
N CYS A 157 25.49 -4.93 22.99
CA CYS A 157 25.74 -6.02 22.04
C CYS A 157 25.85 -7.40 22.69
N ALA A 158 26.14 -7.46 23.99
CA ALA A 158 26.17 -8.71 24.73
C ALA A 158 24.77 -9.21 25.11
N ALA A 159 23.77 -8.33 25.20
CA ALA A 159 22.41 -8.63 25.67
C ALA A 159 21.35 -8.69 24.54
N SER A 160 21.75 -8.49 23.29
CA SER A 160 20.83 -8.33 22.16
C SER A 160 20.45 -9.64 21.44
N ASP A 161 20.99 -10.78 21.85
CA ASP A 161 20.67 -12.08 21.25
C ASP A 161 19.19 -12.44 21.39
N VAL A 162 18.61 -12.22 22.57
CA VAL A 162 17.17 -12.44 22.83
C VAL A 162 16.29 -11.58 21.91
N ASN A 163 16.70 -10.34 21.65
CA ASN A 163 15.95 -9.45 20.76
C ASN A 163 16.06 -9.89 19.30
N ALA A 164 17.23 -10.39 18.89
CA ALA A 164 17.42 -10.89 17.54
C ALA A 164 16.63 -12.19 17.31
N GLU A 165 16.53 -13.08 18.32
CA GLU A 165 15.66 -14.27 18.28
C GLU A 165 14.17 -13.89 18.13
N ARG A 166 13.71 -12.79 18.76
CA ARG A 166 12.35 -12.27 18.54
C ARG A 166 12.13 -11.75 17.13
N TRP A 167 13.12 -11.06 16.56
CA TRP A 167 13.05 -10.62 15.17
C TRP A 167 12.97 -11.82 14.22
N ASP A 168 13.79 -12.85 14.44
CA ASP A 168 13.73 -14.08 13.64
C ASP A 168 12.34 -14.74 13.69
N GLY A 169 11.75 -14.85 14.89
CA GLY A 169 10.37 -15.32 15.06
C GLY A 169 9.34 -14.47 14.29
N TYR A 170 9.45 -13.15 14.36
CA TYR A 170 8.59 -12.24 13.59
C TYR A 170 8.75 -12.43 12.07
N PHE A 171 9.99 -12.56 11.58
CA PHE A 171 10.23 -12.84 10.15
C PHE A 171 9.63 -14.18 9.73
N ALA A 172 9.72 -15.21 10.56
CA ALA A 172 9.10 -16.51 10.30
C ALA A 172 7.57 -16.42 10.20
N GLU A 173 6.92 -15.64 11.08
CA GLU A 173 5.47 -15.36 11.02
C GLU A 173 5.09 -14.62 9.73
N GLN A 174 5.97 -13.76 9.23
CA GLN A 174 5.80 -13.07 7.94
C GLN A 174 6.28 -13.90 6.73
N SER A 175 6.47 -15.22 6.88
CA SER A 175 6.93 -16.13 5.82
C SER A 175 8.28 -15.71 5.20
N GLY A 176 9.16 -15.08 5.99
CA GLY A 176 10.45 -14.57 5.54
C GLY A 176 10.36 -13.34 4.64
N ALA A 177 9.21 -12.66 4.58
CA ALA A 177 9.07 -11.44 3.78
C ALA A 177 9.97 -10.33 4.30
N ALA A 178 10.60 -9.58 3.38
CA ALA A 178 11.46 -8.47 3.72
C ALA A 178 10.70 -7.37 4.50
N GLN A 179 11.30 -6.91 5.59
CA GLN A 179 10.71 -5.93 6.50
C GLN A 179 11.36 -4.56 6.33
N ARG A 180 10.62 -3.52 6.70
CA ARG A 180 11.19 -2.18 6.76
C ARG A 180 11.84 -1.96 8.12
N GLY A 181 13.00 -1.31 8.12
CA GLY A 181 13.67 -0.87 9.34
C GLY A 181 14.12 0.58 9.26
N LEU A 182 14.43 1.13 10.42
CA LEU A 182 15.06 2.42 10.61
C LEU A 182 16.41 2.20 11.28
N LEU A 183 17.46 2.64 10.59
CA LEU A 183 18.76 2.86 11.22
C LEU A 183 18.75 4.25 11.82
N TYR A 184 18.90 4.29 13.14
CA TYR A 184 19.03 5.50 13.91
C TYR A 184 20.42 5.55 14.51
N CYS A 185 21.00 6.74 14.54
CA CYS A 185 22.16 6.97 15.37
C CYS A 185 22.18 8.40 15.91
N GLU A 186 22.49 8.52 17.21
CA GLU A 186 22.52 9.81 17.89
C GLU A 186 23.80 10.60 17.59
N GLU A 187 24.93 9.90 17.45
CA GLU A 187 26.27 10.50 17.29
C GLU A 187 27.07 9.84 16.16
N CYS A 188 26.60 9.97 14.92
CA CYS A 188 27.12 9.21 13.78
C CYS A 188 28.42 9.76 13.23
N SER A 189 28.67 11.04 13.47
CA SER A 189 29.85 11.76 13.02
C SER A 189 30.39 12.65 14.13
N ALA A 190 31.58 13.20 13.92
CA ALA A 190 32.16 14.21 14.81
C ALA A 190 31.30 15.50 14.90
N ALA A 191 30.31 15.67 14.03
CA ALA A 191 29.41 16.82 14.01
C ALA A 191 28.16 16.66 14.90
N SER A 192 28.04 15.56 15.67
CA SER A 192 26.90 15.30 16.58
C SER A 192 25.52 15.45 15.93
N SER A 193 25.42 15.17 14.63
CA SER A 193 24.16 15.20 13.91
C SER A 193 23.45 13.85 14.10
N ARG A 194 22.23 13.91 14.61
CA ARG A 194 21.31 12.76 14.63
C ARG A 194 20.96 12.42 13.19
N GLU A 195 21.03 11.15 12.85
CA GLU A 195 20.70 10.67 11.50
C GLU A 195 19.75 9.49 11.58
N ILE A 196 18.79 9.47 10.65
CA ILE A 196 17.80 8.41 10.52
C ILE A 196 17.75 8.01 9.05
N HIS A 197 17.95 6.72 8.78
CA HIS A 197 17.88 6.17 7.44
C HIS A 197 16.88 5.00 7.42
N SER A 198 16.03 5.01 6.40
CA SER A 198 15.17 3.86 6.09
C SER A 198 15.98 2.77 5.39
N VAL A 199 15.85 1.53 5.86
CA VAL A 199 16.53 0.34 5.30
C VAL A 199 15.53 -0.80 5.10
N VAL A 200 15.84 -1.72 4.20
CA VAL A 200 15.08 -2.97 4.05
C VAL A 200 15.90 -4.10 4.66
N VAL A 201 15.32 -4.77 5.65
CA VAL A 201 15.89 -5.95 6.30
C VAL A 201 15.31 -7.19 5.60
N GLU A 202 16.17 -7.98 4.96
CA GLU A 202 15.78 -9.18 4.21
C GLU A 202 15.66 -10.40 5.09
N SER A 203 16.61 -10.59 6.01
CA SER A 203 16.66 -11.73 6.92
C SER A 203 17.40 -11.39 8.21
N VAL A 204 17.10 -12.15 9.25
CA VAL A 204 17.94 -12.30 10.43
C VAL A 204 18.73 -13.59 10.24
N GLU A 205 20.05 -13.51 10.31
CA GLU A 205 20.91 -14.68 10.13
C GLU A 205 20.90 -15.54 11.40
N PRO A 206 20.98 -16.87 11.29
CA PRO A 206 21.06 -17.75 12.45
C PRO A 206 22.23 -17.39 13.38
N PRO A 207 22.09 -17.55 14.71
CA PRO A 207 23.17 -17.27 15.63
C PRO A 207 24.38 -18.17 15.37
N THR A 208 25.57 -17.56 15.33
CA THR A 208 26.87 -18.26 15.25
C THR A 208 27.66 -18.07 16.54
N GLU A 209 28.58 -18.97 16.87
CA GLU A 209 29.46 -18.80 18.05
C GLU A 209 30.84 -18.27 17.64
N GLU A 210 31.31 -17.19 18.28
CA GLU A 210 32.71 -16.73 18.20
C GLU A 210 33.36 -16.79 19.59
N THR A 211 34.60 -17.27 19.65
CA THR A 211 35.39 -17.27 20.88
C THR A 211 36.36 -16.09 20.88
N VAL A 212 36.14 -15.13 21.79
CA VAL A 212 37.03 -13.98 21.98
C VAL A 212 37.68 -14.08 23.35
N LYS A 213 39.02 -14.12 23.40
CA LYS A 213 39.80 -14.23 24.65
C LYS A 213 39.35 -15.40 25.55
N GLY A 214 38.98 -16.53 24.94
CA GLY A 214 38.53 -17.73 25.66
C GLY A 214 37.07 -17.69 26.14
N ARG A 215 36.31 -16.63 25.87
CA ARG A 215 34.87 -16.54 26.13
C ARG A 215 34.09 -16.75 24.84
N LYS A 216 33.02 -17.54 24.90
CA LYS A 216 32.12 -17.77 23.77
C LYS A 216 31.03 -16.70 23.74
N TYR A 217 30.77 -16.15 22.57
CA TYR A 217 29.73 -15.18 22.29
C TYR A 217 28.84 -15.68 21.16
N LYS A 218 27.52 -15.53 21.31
CA LYS A 218 26.60 -15.65 20.17
C LYS A 218 26.69 -14.39 19.33
N GLN A 219 26.79 -14.56 18.03
CA GLN A 219 26.77 -13.50 17.04
C GLN A 219 25.55 -13.66 16.17
N VAL A 220 24.82 -12.56 16.03
CA VAL A 220 23.67 -12.49 15.12
C VAL A 220 23.89 -11.31 14.18
N ALA A 221 23.62 -11.54 12.91
CA ALA A 221 23.66 -10.52 11.89
C ALA A 221 22.28 -10.37 11.24
N VAL A 222 22.02 -9.21 10.68
CA VAL A 222 20.87 -8.97 9.82
C VAL A 222 21.37 -8.63 8.42
N ARG A 223 20.71 -9.20 7.43
CA ARG A 223 20.98 -8.90 6.03
C ARG A 223 20.06 -7.78 5.55
N LEU A 224 20.66 -6.78 4.94
CA LEU A 224 19.97 -5.67 4.30
C LEU A 224 19.97 -5.86 2.79
N ARG A 225 18.89 -5.43 2.13
CA ARG A 225 18.80 -5.44 0.67
C ARG A 225 19.86 -4.54 0.01
N ALA A 226 20.16 -3.42 0.65
CA ALA A 226 21.12 -2.45 0.21
C ALA A 226 22.13 -2.16 1.32
N ALA A 227 23.35 -1.82 0.93
CA ALA A 227 24.39 -1.43 1.86
C ALA A 227 23.95 -0.27 2.75
N ALA A 228 24.12 -0.42 4.06
CA ALA A 228 23.92 0.70 4.98
C ALA A 228 24.98 1.79 4.77
N ASP A 229 24.60 3.03 5.06
CA ASP A 229 25.49 4.18 4.97
C ASP A 229 26.72 3.98 5.86
N ALA A 230 27.88 4.45 5.37
CA ALA A 230 29.15 4.34 6.06
C ALA A 230 29.11 4.91 7.49
N ARG A 231 28.25 5.91 7.74
CA ARG A 231 28.09 6.67 9.00
C ARG A 231 27.47 5.87 10.16
N PHE A 232 26.71 4.81 9.88
CA PHE A 232 26.20 3.92 10.94
C PHE A 232 27.30 2.95 11.39
N THR A 233 28.04 3.38 12.42
CA THR A 233 29.15 2.62 13.01
C THR A 233 28.71 1.90 14.29
N PRO A 234 29.42 0.85 14.73
CA PRO A 234 29.15 0.18 16.00
C PRO A 234 29.55 1.04 17.20
N LYS A 235 28.72 2.04 17.49
CA LYS A 235 28.73 2.83 18.73
C LYS A 235 27.47 2.48 19.52
N ASP A 236 27.52 2.62 20.84
CA ASP A 236 26.40 2.29 21.73
C ASP A 236 25.10 3.08 21.45
N THR A 237 25.18 4.14 20.63
CA THR A 237 24.04 4.98 20.23
C THR A 237 23.43 4.63 18.87
N THR A 238 24.01 3.66 18.13
CA THR A 238 23.47 3.25 16.82
C THR A 238 22.54 2.06 16.98
N MET A 239 21.31 2.22 16.53
CA MET A 239 20.22 1.28 16.72
C MET A 239 19.52 1.00 15.39
N LEU A 240 19.11 -0.25 15.21
CA LEU A 240 18.21 -0.70 14.16
C LEU A 240 16.85 -1.04 14.79
N MET A 241 15.78 -0.55 14.20
CA MET A 241 14.40 -0.79 14.64
C MET A 241 13.58 -1.28 13.44
N LEU A 242 12.80 -2.35 13.57
CA LEU A 242 11.79 -2.69 12.57
C LEU A 242 10.58 -1.77 12.71
N ILE A 243 9.98 -1.46 11.57
CA ILE A 243 8.74 -0.70 11.49
C ILE A 243 7.79 -1.36 10.50
N ASP A 244 6.50 -1.21 10.74
CA ASP A 244 5.49 -1.50 9.72
C ASP A 244 5.36 -0.25 8.84
N GLU A 245 5.69 -0.41 7.56
CA GLU A 245 5.62 0.65 6.56
C GLU A 245 4.60 0.28 5.49
N ARG A 246 3.73 1.22 5.14
CA ARG A 246 2.76 1.08 4.05
C ARG A 246 2.96 2.21 3.07
N ARG A 247 3.39 1.90 1.86
CA ARG A 247 3.67 2.91 0.83
C ARG A 247 2.63 2.80 -0.29
N TYR A 248 1.78 3.81 -0.35
CA TYR A 248 0.83 4.04 -1.43
C TYR A 248 1.47 4.93 -2.48
N PHE A 249 1.38 4.56 -3.76
CA PHE A 249 1.89 5.39 -4.85
C PHE A 249 1.09 5.18 -6.13
N LEU A 250 0.96 6.25 -6.93
CA LEU A 250 0.31 6.17 -8.23
C LEU A 250 1.35 5.84 -9.31
N ASP A 251 1.21 4.67 -9.94
CA ASP A 251 2.12 4.25 -11.01
C ASP A 251 1.87 5.00 -12.33
N ALA A 252 2.67 4.69 -13.36
CA ALA A 252 2.56 5.33 -14.67
C ALA A 252 1.30 4.91 -15.44
N GLN A 253 0.65 3.82 -15.05
CA GLN A 253 -0.52 3.24 -15.69
C GLN A 253 -1.82 3.73 -15.07
N GLY A 254 -1.76 4.62 -14.06
CA GLY A 254 -2.94 5.09 -13.35
C GLY A 254 -3.48 4.06 -12.36
N THR A 255 -2.65 3.13 -11.88
CA THR A 255 -3.01 2.21 -10.81
C THR A 255 -2.41 2.72 -9.50
N LEU A 256 -3.25 2.93 -8.49
CA LEU A 256 -2.79 3.17 -7.14
C LEU A 256 -2.33 1.84 -6.56
N ARG A 257 -1.06 1.74 -6.18
CA ARG A 257 -0.45 0.54 -5.63
C ARG A 257 -0.09 0.72 -4.16
N LEU A 258 -0.06 -0.39 -3.43
CA LEU A 258 0.37 -0.50 -2.04
C LEU A 258 1.56 -1.47 -1.96
N ALA A 259 2.71 -0.96 -1.56
CA ALA A 259 3.85 -1.76 -1.13
C ALA A 259 3.83 -1.88 0.40
N LEU A 260 3.88 -3.12 0.89
CA LEU A 260 3.94 -3.42 2.32
C LEU A 260 5.39 -3.64 2.75
N ALA A 261 5.77 -3.02 3.86
CA ALA A 261 7.07 -3.11 4.50
C ALA A 261 8.24 -2.87 3.53
N GLY A 262 9.06 -3.90 3.32
CA GLY A 262 10.23 -3.85 2.44
C GLY A 262 9.94 -4.09 0.95
N GLN A 263 8.67 -4.25 0.53
CA GLN A 263 8.34 -4.56 -0.86
C GLN A 263 8.81 -3.48 -1.84
N THR A 264 9.32 -3.94 -2.98
CA THR A 264 9.65 -3.11 -4.14
C THR A 264 8.38 -2.64 -4.86
N ASP A 265 8.52 -1.68 -5.77
CA ASP A 265 7.40 -1.20 -6.61
C ASP A 265 6.81 -2.33 -7.48
N ALA A 266 7.63 -3.29 -7.88
CA ALA A 266 7.21 -4.44 -8.68
C ALA A 266 6.39 -5.47 -7.88
N GLU A 267 6.67 -5.59 -6.57
CA GLU A 267 5.96 -6.48 -5.64
C GLU A 267 4.68 -5.82 -5.08
N ALA A 268 4.54 -4.51 -5.24
CA ALA A 268 3.39 -3.75 -4.75
C ALA A 268 2.07 -4.24 -5.37
N GLN A 269 1.01 -4.29 -4.57
CA GLN A 269 -0.31 -4.77 -4.99
C GLN A 269 -1.19 -3.62 -5.49
N ALA A 270 -2.05 -3.88 -6.47
CA ALA A 270 -3.02 -2.88 -6.93
C ALA A 270 -4.13 -2.68 -5.90
N VAL A 271 -4.40 -1.42 -5.53
CA VAL A 271 -5.48 -1.01 -4.62
C VAL A 271 -6.68 -0.47 -5.41
N ALA A 272 -6.40 0.36 -6.41
CA ALA A 272 -7.43 0.90 -7.30
C ALA A 272 -6.87 1.16 -8.70
N TYR A 273 -7.73 1.00 -9.68
CA TYR A 273 -7.44 1.25 -11.09
C TYR A 273 -8.07 2.57 -11.54
N ASP A 274 -7.64 3.04 -12.72
CA ASP A 274 -8.14 4.26 -13.37
C ASP A 274 -8.02 5.54 -12.50
N ILE A 275 -6.99 5.59 -11.65
CA ILE A 275 -6.65 6.78 -10.88
C ILE A 275 -5.80 7.71 -11.74
N GLN A 276 -6.31 8.91 -11.98
CA GLN A 276 -5.66 9.93 -12.80
C GLN A 276 -4.71 10.82 -11.99
N ALA A 277 -5.05 11.06 -10.73
CA ALA A 277 -4.19 11.82 -9.84
C ALA A 277 -4.33 11.35 -8.39
N PHE A 278 -3.21 11.36 -7.68
CA PHE A 278 -3.13 11.17 -6.24
C PHE A 278 -2.28 12.30 -5.66
N THR A 279 -2.83 13.07 -4.74
CA THR A 279 -2.12 14.18 -4.09
C THR A 279 -2.36 14.15 -2.60
N VAL A 280 -1.30 14.41 -1.84
CA VAL A 280 -1.34 14.56 -0.39
C VAL A 280 -0.80 15.94 -0.02
N THR A 281 -1.52 16.64 0.83
CA THR A 281 -1.04 17.87 1.46
C THR A 281 -1.21 17.78 2.97
N ALA A 282 -0.39 18.51 3.71
CA ALA A 282 -0.53 18.66 5.15
C ALA A 282 -0.64 20.14 5.50
N THR A 283 -1.54 20.48 6.42
CA THR A 283 -1.51 21.76 7.13
C THR A 283 -0.74 21.55 8.42
N LEU A 284 0.30 22.35 8.63
CA LEU A 284 1.11 22.39 9.84
C LEU A 284 0.64 23.54 10.73
N VAL A 285 0.85 23.43 12.04
CA VAL A 285 0.75 24.53 13.02
C VAL A 285 2.13 25.08 13.39
N ASP A 286 2.18 26.28 13.94
CA ASP A 286 3.35 26.89 14.60
C ASP A 286 4.69 26.86 13.82
N PRO A 287 4.83 27.58 12.69
CA PRO A 287 3.83 28.42 12.02
C PRO A 287 2.81 27.64 11.17
N ALA A 288 1.64 28.25 10.96
CA ALA A 288 0.62 27.74 10.06
C ALA A 288 1.16 27.67 8.61
N GLN A 289 1.25 26.48 8.03
CA GLN A 289 1.78 26.29 6.68
C GLN A 289 1.17 25.07 5.99
N THR A 290 0.74 25.20 4.74
CA THR A 290 0.41 24.04 3.91
C THR A 290 1.66 23.56 3.18
N VAL A 291 1.98 22.27 3.31
CA VAL A 291 3.10 21.61 2.62
C VAL A 291 2.58 20.50 1.71
N SER A 292 3.20 20.37 0.54
CA SER A 292 2.90 19.33 -0.46
C SER A 292 3.90 18.17 -0.44
N SER A 293 4.87 18.22 0.47
CA SER A 293 5.81 17.14 0.73
C SER A 293 6.25 17.13 2.18
N MET A 294 6.56 15.95 2.70
CA MET A 294 7.16 15.75 4.01
C MET A 294 8.13 14.58 3.94
N SER A 295 9.35 14.76 4.45
CA SER A 295 10.38 13.72 4.51
C SER A 295 10.25 12.84 5.76
N LEU A 296 11.06 11.78 5.85
CA LEU A 296 11.16 10.89 7.01
C LEU A 296 11.42 11.63 8.34
N THR A 297 12.13 12.75 8.31
CA THR A 297 12.46 13.58 9.48
C THR A 297 11.72 14.92 9.44
N GLY A 298 10.60 14.98 8.74
CA GLY A 298 9.78 16.19 8.66
C GLY A 298 9.06 16.49 9.98
N PRO A 299 8.50 17.71 10.14
CA PRO A 299 7.86 18.18 11.36
C PRO A 299 6.47 17.55 11.58
N TRP A 300 6.44 16.23 11.74
CA TRP A 300 5.23 15.42 11.91
C TRP A 300 4.33 15.84 13.07
N THR A 301 4.95 16.19 14.19
CA THR A 301 4.28 16.61 15.43
C THR A 301 3.50 17.92 15.27
N ARG A 302 3.79 18.66 14.19
CA ARG A 302 3.13 19.91 13.84
C ARG A 302 1.96 19.73 12.87
N ILE A 303 1.67 18.52 12.40
CA ILE A 303 0.53 18.31 11.49
C ILE A 303 -0.78 18.62 12.21
N GLU A 304 -1.52 19.59 11.69
CA GLU A 304 -2.90 19.85 12.08
C GLU A 304 -3.86 18.96 11.29
N GLN A 305 -3.61 18.76 10.00
CA GLN A 305 -4.52 18.00 9.15
C GLN A 305 -3.79 17.51 7.92
N LEU A 306 -4.10 16.29 7.49
CA LEU A 306 -3.75 15.76 6.17
C LEU A 306 -4.95 15.85 5.25
N GLU A 307 -4.75 16.32 4.04
CA GLU A 307 -5.76 16.26 2.98
C GLU A 307 -5.29 15.29 1.89
N LEU A 308 -6.05 14.21 1.74
CA LEU A 308 -5.83 13.16 0.75
C LEU A 308 -6.80 13.39 -0.40
N THR A 309 -6.30 13.56 -1.61
CA THR A 309 -7.14 13.75 -2.79
C THR A 309 -6.82 12.74 -3.88
N LEU A 310 -7.84 12.01 -4.34
CA LEU A 310 -7.80 11.06 -5.44
C LEU A 310 -8.70 11.55 -6.58
N LYS A 311 -8.19 11.56 -7.81
CA LYS A 311 -9.02 11.75 -9.01
C LYS A 311 -9.14 10.40 -9.72
N ALA A 312 -10.34 9.83 -9.75
CA ALA A 312 -10.62 8.58 -10.47
C ALA A 312 -11.39 8.87 -11.75
N GLY A 313 -10.97 8.25 -12.85
CA GLY A 313 -11.64 8.30 -14.14
C GLY A 313 -12.35 6.98 -14.46
N SER A 314 -13.16 6.99 -15.51
CA SER A 314 -13.61 5.76 -16.18
C SER A 314 -13.07 5.76 -17.60
N GLY A 315 -12.34 4.71 -17.99
CA GLY A 315 -11.69 4.60 -19.30
C GLY A 315 -12.62 4.37 -20.50
N GLY A 316 -13.94 4.50 -20.35
CA GLY A 316 -14.92 4.15 -21.37
C GLY A 316 -15.06 5.17 -22.51
N GLN A 317 -14.96 4.68 -23.76
CA GLN A 317 -15.41 5.32 -25.01
C GLN A 317 -15.03 6.80 -25.25
N GLY A 318 -13.84 7.24 -24.81
CA GLY A 318 -13.28 8.54 -25.20
C GLY A 318 -13.87 9.77 -24.51
N ARG A 319 -14.79 9.61 -23.55
CA ARG A 319 -15.19 10.68 -22.61
C ARG A 319 -14.72 10.32 -21.21
N GLN A 320 -13.66 10.99 -20.77
CA GLN A 320 -13.18 10.79 -19.40
C GLN A 320 -14.08 11.54 -18.43
N ASN A 321 -15.00 10.80 -17.81
CA ASN A 321 -15.70 11.28 -16.62
C ASN A 321 -14.76 11.13 -15.43
N VAL A 322 -14.23 12.24 -14.93
CA VAL A 322 -13.32 12.29 -13.79
C VAL A 322 -14.10 12.72 -12.55
N ARG A 323 -13.91 11.99 -11.44
CA ARG A 323 -14.42 12.36 -10.13
C ARG A 323 -13.27 12.58 -9.17
N THR A 324 -13.42 13.60 -8.33
CA THR A 324 -12.45 13.92 -7.27
C THR A 324 -13.03 13.48 -5.94
N PHE A 325 -12.24 12.73 -5.19
CA PHE A 325 -12.51 12.28 -3.84
C PHE A 325 -11.49 12.94 -2.93
N THR A 326 -11.95 13.57 -1.86
CA THR A 326 -11.08 14.25 -0.89
C THR A 326 -11.47 13.82 0.51
N ALA A 327 -10.47 13.47 1.32
CA ALA A 327 -10.64 13.20 2.74
C ALA A 327 -9.67 14.03 3.56
N ARG A 328 -10.13 14.43 4.74
CA ARG A 328 -9.34 15.15 5.74
C ARG A 328 -9.11 14.24 6.94
N VAL A 329 -7.86 14.10 7.34
CA VAL A 329 -7.43 13.15 8.37
C VAL A 329 -6.56 13.83 9.41
N PHE A 330 -6.87 13.57 10.67
CA PHE A 330 -6.00 13.89 11.81
C PHE A 330 -5.30 12.60 12.28
N PRO A 331 -3.97 12.48 12.21
CA PRO A 331 -3.30 11.30 12.72
C PRO A 331 -3.28 11.27 14.25
N ARG A 332 -3.63 10.13 14.84
CA ARG A 332 -3.86 10.03 16.29
C ARG A 332 -2.65 10.42 17.14
N ASN A 333 -1.44 10.05 16.72
CA ASN A 333 -0.25 10.20 17.54
C ASN A 333 0.43 11.57 17.46
N VAL A 334 -0.15 12.50 16.69
CA VAL A 334 0.29 13.89 16.73
C VAL A 334 -0.08 14.53 18.08
N GLU A 335 -1.26 14.25 18.62
CA GLU A 335 -1.69 14.75 19.93
C GLU A 335 -0.81 14.24 21.07
N SER A 336 -0.49 12.93 21.09
CA SER A 336 0.37 12.35 22.11
C SER A 336 1.77 12.93 22.12
N SER A 337 2.25 13.43 20.97
CA SER A 337 3.56 14.07 20.88
C SER A 337 3.59 15.51 21.41
N ARG A 338 2.44 16.22 21.45
CA ARG A 338 2.36 17.61 21.96
C ARG A 338 2.29 17.69 23.48
N GLY A 339 1.93 16.59 24.15
CA GLY A 339 1.76 16.53 25.60
C GLY A 339 3.02 16.22 26.41
N ASN A 340 4.14 15.92 25.75
CA ASN A 340 5.44 15.62 26.36
C ASN A 340 6.45 16.72 26.02
#